data_AF-A0A2P9HK39-F1
#
_entry.id   AF-A0A2P9HK39-F1
#
_cell.length_a   1.000
_cell.length_b   1.000
_cell.length_c   1.000
_cell.angle_alpha   90.00
_cell.angle_beta   90.00
_cell.angle_gamma   90.00
#
_symmetry.space_group_name_H-M   'P 1'
#
loop_
_entity.id
_entity.type
_entity.pdbx_description
1 polymer ?
#
loop_
_entity_poly.entity_id
_entity_poly.type
_entity_poly.pdbx_seq_one_letter_code
_entity_poly.pdbx_strand_id
1 'polypeptide(L)' 'MKIIRQGILPKNVTYTLQCRKCSTVVQAEAHEGRAVHDPRDGDCLVFDCPTCGNEMWVNYKAQERRMSW' A
#
# COMPACT_ATOMS: atom_id res chain seq x y z
N MET A 1 18.39 19.39 -19.10
CA MET A 1 17.64 19.44 -17.83
C MET A 1 18.38 18.61 -16.78
N LYS A 2 18.48 19.10 -15.53
CA LYS A 2 19.11 18.38 -14.41
C LYS A 2 18.05 18.08 -13.36
N ILE A 3 17.94 16.82 -12.97
CA ILE A 3 17.05 16.42 -11.87
C ILE A 3 17.69 16.93 -10.57
N ILE A 4 16.99 17.82 -9.87
CA ILE A 4 17.42 18.40 -8.58
C ILE A 4 16.78 17.70 -7.38
N ARG A 5 15.71 16.93 -7.61
CA ARG A 5 15.06 16.04 -6.65
C ARG A 5 14.28 14.98 -7.41
N GLN A 6 14.44 13.71 -7.03
CA GLN A 6 13.69 12.59 -7.58
C GLN A 6 12.75 12.05 -6.49
N GLY A 7 11.48 11.84 -6.83
CA GLY A 7 10.53 11.16 -5.94
C GLY A 7 10.86 9.67 -5.80
N ILE A 8 10.16 8.97 -4.91
CA ILE A 8 10.22 7.51 -4.85
C ILE A 8 9.41 6.98 -6.04
N LEU A 9 10.01 6.12 -6.85
CA LEU A 9 9.27 5.43 -7.91
C LEU A 9 8.14 4.62 -7.26
N PRO A 10 6.90 4.63 -7.81
CA PRO A 10 5.77 3.88 -7.24
C PRO A 10 6.08 2.38 -7.03
N LYS A 11 6.98 1.82 -7.84
CA LYS A 11 7.46 0.45 -7.74
C LYS A 11 8.25 0.15 -6.45
N ASN A 12 8.82 1.15 -5.80
CA ASN A 12 9.61 0.99 -4.57
C ASN A 12 8.80 1.30 -3.30
N VAL A 13 7.49 1.50 -3.43
CA VAL A 13 6.62 1.78 -2.30
C VAL A 13 6.21 0.45 -1.67
N THR A 14 6.66 0.24 -0.42
CA THR A 14 6.33 -0.95 0.38
C THR A 14 5.30 -0.60 1.45
N TYR A 15 4.27 -1.43 1.59
CA TYR A 15 3.19 -1.33 2.56
C TYR A 15 3.37 -2.37 3.65
N THR A 16 3.33 -1.96 4.91
CA THR A 16 3.22 -2.88 6.04
C THR A 16 1.75 -3.07 6.37
N LEU A 17 1.30 -4.33 6.34
CA LEU A 17 -0.09 -4.71 6.50
C LEU A 17 -0.24 -5.71 7.63
N GLN A 18 -1.29 -5.54 8.42
CA GLN A 18 -1.69 -6.52 9.41
C GLN A 18 -3.05 -7.09 9.03
N CYS A 19 -3.10 -8.40 8.82
CA CYS A 19 -4.34 -9.11 8.55
C CYS A 19 -5.25 -9.04 9.79
N ARG A 20 -6.46 -8.51 9.63
CA ARG A 20 -7.43 -8.42 10.75
C ARG A 20 -8.00 -9.78 11.18
N LYS A 21 -7.88 -10.82 10.35
CA LYS A 21 -8.45 -12.15 10.60
C LYS A 21 -7.51 -13.06 11.39
N CYS A 22 -6.24 -13.11 11.01
CA CYS A 22 -5.25 -14.02 11.61
C CYS A 22 -4.06 -13.29 12.27
N SER A 23 -4.08 -11.96 12.28
CA SER A 23 -3.03 -11.11 12.84
C SER A 23 -1.65 -11.21 12.18
N THR A 24 -1.51 -11.94 11.07
CA THR A 24 -0.27 -11.98 10.28
C THR A 24 0.10 -10.57 9.82
N VAL A 25 1.36 -10.19 10.06
CA VAL A 25 1.96 -8.96 9.56
C VAL A 25 2.79 -9.28 8.34
N VAL A 26 2.57 -8.57 7.24
CA VAL A 26 3.30 -8.74 5.98
C VAL A 26 3.79 -7.39 5.47
N GLN A 27 4.86 -7.44 4.67
CA GLN A 27 5.34 -6.31 3.89
C GLN A 27 5.09 -6.64 2.42
N ALA A 28 4.41 -5.75 1.70
CA ALA A 28 4.05 -5.95 0.30
C ALA A 28 4.39 -4.71 -0.53
N GLU A 29 4.81 -4.89 -1.77
CA GLU A 29 5.05 -3.82 -2.73
C GLU A 29 3.75 -3.41 -3.44
N ALA A 30 3.66 -2.16 -3.89
CA ALA A 30 2.47 -1.66 -4.60
C ALA A 30 2.02 -2.55 -5.77
N HIS A 31 2.97 -3.18 -6.46
CA HIS A 31 2.71 -4.01 -7.62
C HIS A 31 2.16 -5.41 -7.28
N GLU A 32 2.23 -5.83 -6.01
CA GLU A 32 1.67 -7.09 -5.51
C GLU A 32 0.19 -6.97 -5.15
N GLY A 33 -0.33 -5.75 -5.01
CA GLY A 33 -1.73 -5.47 -4.71
C GLY A 33 -2.55 -5.19 -5.97
N ARG A 34 -3.87 -5.44 -5.89
CA ARG A 34 -4.81 -4.98 -6.92
C ARG A 34 -5.28 -3.56 -6.62
N ALA A 35 -5.21 -2.68 -7.61
CA ALA A 35 -5.79 -1.34 -7.53
C ALA A 35 -7.31 -1.42 -7.67
N VAL A 36 -8.03 -0.86 -6.70
CA VAL A 36 -9.49 -0.78 -6.68
C VAL A 36 -9.87 0.68 -6.47
N HIS A 37 -10.73 1.20 -7.34
CA HIS A 37 -11.28 2.54 -7.19
C HIS A 37 -12.59 2.46 -6.42
N ASP A 38 -12.65 3.06 -5.23
CA ASP A 38 -13.90 3.26 -4.49
C ASP A 38 -14.42 4.69 -4.74
N PRO A 39 -15.65 4.88 -5.26
CA PRO A 39 -16.20 6.21 -5.53
C PRO A 39 -16.36 7.11 -4.29
N ARG A 40 -16.35 6.54 -3.08
CA ARG A 40 -16.52 7.26 -1.81
C ARG A 40 -15.18 7.54 -1.13
N ASP A 41 -14.24 6.59 -1.16
CA ASP A 41 -12.98 6.66 -0.40
C ASP A 41 -11.72 6.84 -1.28
N GLY A 42 -11.87 6.81 -2.61
CA GLY A 42 -10.81 7.00 -3.60
C GLY A 42 -10.06 5.71 -3.93
N ASP A 43 -8.83 5.88 -4.44
CA ASP A 43 -8.00 4.76 -4.89
C ASP A 43 -7.42 3.97 -3.70
N CYS A 44 -7.68 2.67 -3.72
CA CYS A 44 -7.22 1.71 -2.72
C CYS A 44 -6.40 0.59 -3.38
N LEU A 45 -5.51 -0.02 -2.60
CA LEU A 45 -4.85 -1.27 -2.92
C LEU A 45 -5.40 -2.37 -2.03
N VAL A 46 -5.71 -3.51 -2.63
CA VAL A 46 -6.15 -4.71 -1.92
C VAL A 46 -5.12 -5.81 -2.08
N PHE A 47 -4.73 -6.42 -0.97
CA PHE A 47 -3.78 -7.52 -0.89
C PHE A 47 -4.45 -8.74 -0.27
N ASP A 48 -4.10 -9.93 -0.72
CA ASP A 48 -4.59 -11.16 -0.10
C ASP A 48 -3.61 -11.63 0.98
N CYS A 49 -4.14 -11.98 2.16
CA CYS A 49 -3.30 -12.50 3.23
C CYS A 49 -2.74 -13.88 2.85
N PRO A 50 -1.41 -14.08 2.83
CA PRO A 50 -0.82 -15.34 2.40
C PRO A 50 -1.10 -16.50 3.38
N THR A 51 -1.55 -16.18 4.61
CA THR A 51 -1.84 -17.18 5.64
C THR A 51 -3.28 -17.67 5.60
N CYS A 52 -4.26 -16.77 5.41
CA CYS A 52 -5.68 -17.09 5.60
C CYS A 52 -6.59 -16.69 4.43
N GLY A 53 -6.00 -16.14 3.36
CA GLY A 53 -6.72 -15.69 2.16
C GLY A 53 -7.64 -14.48 2.38
N ASN A 54 -7.62 -13.84 3.56
CA ASN A 54 -8.44 -12.67 3.81
C ASN A 54 -7.88 -11.43 3.12
N GLU A 55 -8.75 -10.63 2.54
CA GLU A 55 -8.38 -9.37 1.92
C GLU A 55 -7.90 -8.34 2.96
N MET A 56 -6.89 -7.56 2.58
CA MET A 56 -6.29 -6.48 3.36
C MET A 56 -6.30 -5.22 2.50
N TRP A 57 -7.05 -4.21 2.96
CA TRP A 57 -7.33 -3.00 2.18
C TRP A 57 -6.49 -1.83 2.67
N VAL A 58 -5.92 -1.06 1.74
CA VAL A 58 -5.02 0.07 2.00
C VAL A 58 -5.41 1.24 1.13
N ASN A 59 -5.53 2.43 1.70
CA ASN A 59 -5.72 3.64 0.92
C ASN A 59 -4.35 4.17 0.43
N TYR A 60 -4.26 4.57 -0.85
CA TYR A 60 -3.02 5.09 -1.44
C TYR A 60 -2.44 6.29 -0.66
N LYS A 61 -3.29 7.09 0.00
CA LYS A 61 -2.88 8.30 0.74
C LYS A 61 -2.27 8.04 2.13
N ALA A 62 -2.31 6.81 2.63
CA ALA A 62 -1.92 6.51 4.01
C ALA A 62 -0.40 6.62 4.29
N GLN A 63 0.44 6.64 3.24
CA GLN A 63 1.91 6.61 3.42
C GLN A 63 2.63 7.95 3.34
N GLU A 64 1.98 9.01 2.85
CA GLU A 64 2.62 10.34 2.80
C GLU A 64 2.79 10.98 4.20
N ARG A 65 2.14 10.42 5.24
CA ARG A 65 2.09 11.02 6.60
C ARG A 65 3.25 10.65 7.53
N ARG A 66 4.21 9.81 7.13
CA ARG A 66 5.38 9.43 7.96
C ARG A 66 6.70 10.10 7.58
N MET A 67 6.68 11.05 6.65
CA MET A 67 7.81 11.94 6.36
C MET A 67 7.46 13.39 6.68
N SER A 68 6.94 13.63 7.89
CA SER A 68 7.00 14.96 8.49
C SER A 68 8.42 15.14 9.02
N TRP A 69 9.20 15.97 8.32
CA TRP A 69 10.48 16.49 8.79
C TRP A 69 10.27 17.39 10.01
#